data_AF-A0A0L6UXI8-F1
#
_entry.id   AF-A0A0L6UXI8-F1
#
_cell.length_a   1.000
_cell.length_b   1.000
_cell.length_c   1.000
_cell.angle_alpha   90.00
_cell.angle_beta   90.00
_cell.angle_gamma   90.00
#
_symmetry.space_group_name_H-M   'P 1'
#
loop_
_entity.id
_entity.type
_entity.pdbx_description
1 polymer ?
#
loop_
_entity_poly.entity_id
_entity_poly.type
_entity_poly.pdbx_seq_one_letter_code
_entity_poly.pdbx_strand_id
1 'polypeptide(L)'
;MMCGRGAHSAIGHRGKSLPEARLDAAPQPFNRTCSALAESFVGRIGLHAITYTERFPKDSSKVSFPISFMTDYAATWSQPYLTKIFNGEAVVFSEFIDDFKSSFFDHNCRHRAEVALQNLGQNGTVSTYTQDFNLHTRTVRWADALMSLYQHGLK
;
A
#
# COMPACT_ATOMS: atom_id res chain seq x y z
N MET A 1 8.66 43.17 -67.77
CA MET A 1 7.41 43.92 -67.51
C MET A 1 6.47 43.01 -66.72
N MET A 2 6.01 43.49 -65.56
CA MET A 2 4.94 43.00 -64.65
C MET A 2 5.13 41.62 -63.99
N CYS A 3 5.44 41.53 -62.69
CA CYS A 3 4.63 41.78 -61.47
C CYS A 3 3.72 40.60 -61.05
N GLY A 4 4.06 39.97 -59.91
CA GLY A 4 3.12 39.92 -58.79
C GLY A 4 2.78 38.55 -58.17
N ARG A 5 2.83 38.54 -56.82
CA ARG A 5 2.04 37.74 -55.86
C ARG A 5 2.45 36.26 -55.74
N GLY A 6 2.60 35.65 -54.56
CA GLY A 6 2.09 35.95 -53.23
C GLY A 6 1.50 34.65 -52.67
N ALA A 7 2.12 34.13 -51.61
CA ALA A 7 1.63 33.16 -50.61
C ALA A 7 0.97 31.85 -51.09
N HIS A 8 1.59 30.71 -50.77
CA HIS A 8 0.86 29.56 -50.23
C HIS A 8 1.66 28.92 -49.09
N SER A 9 1.04 28.96 -47.92
CA SER A 9 1.50 28.49 -46.61
C SER A 9 1.76 26.98 -46.62
N ALA A 10 2.95 26.54 -46.22
CA ALA A 10 3.22 25.16 -45.89
C ALA A 10 2.55 24.86 -44.54
N ILE A 11 1.37 24.23 -44.60
CA ILE A 11 0.71 23.65 -43.42
C ILE A 11 1.59 22.51 -42.92
N GLY A 12 2.46 22.80 -41.97
CA GLY A 12 3.13 21.80 -41.16
C GLY A 12 2.08 21.05 -40.37
N HIS A 13 1.78 19.81 -40.78
CA HIS A 13 1.04 18.87 -39.97
C HIS A 13 1.86 18.59 -38.70
N ARG A 14 1.53 19.35 -37.66
CA ARG A 14 1.95 19.11 -36.28
C ARG A 14 1.39 17.74 -35.91
N GLY A 15 2.21 16.70 -36.03
CA GLY A 15 1.94 15.40 -35.45
C GLY A 15 1.64 15.63 -33.98
N LYS A 16 0.37 15.47 -33.60
CA LYS A 16 -0.02 15.44 -32.19
C LYS A 16 0.62 14.18 -31.64
N SER A 17 1.75 14.31 -30.95
CA SER A 17 2.22 13.25 -30.08
C SER A 17 1.07 12.91 -29.13
N LEU A 18 0.60 11.66 -29.19
CA LEU A 18 -0.25 11.10 -28.16
C LEU A 18 0.45 11.34 -26.81
N PRO A 19 -0.25 11.73 -25.75
CA PRO A 19 0.37 11.80 -24.43
C PRO A 19 0.86 10.39 -24.13
N GLU A 20 2.15 10.24 -23.81
CA GLU A 20 2.66 9.03 -23.16
C GLU A 20 1.81 8.82 -21.90
N ALA A 21 0.82 7.95 -22.05
CA ALA A 21 -0.04 7.53 -20.98
C ALA A 21 0.81 6.65 -20.07
N ARG A 22 1.47 7.28 -19.09
CA ARG A 22 1.84 6.78 -17.76
C ARG A 22 1.87 5.25 -17.67
N LEU A 23 2.76 4.62 -18.41
CA LEU A 23 3.29 3.32 -18.02
C LEU A 23 4.27 3.61 -16.87
N ASP A 24 4.30 2.71 -15.90
CA ASP A 24 5.29 2.66 -14.82
C ASP A 24 4.99 3.49 -13.56
N ALA A 25 3.81 3.28 -12.96
CA ALA A 25 3.75 3.31 -11.50
C ALA A 25 4.30 1.98 -10.95
N ALA A 26 5.62 1.81 -10.94
CA ALA A 26 6.25 0.74 -10.18
C ALA A 26 5.74 0.80 -8.72
N PRO A 27 5.42 -0.33 -8.07
CA PRO A 27 5.03 -0.35 -6.68
C PRO A 27 6.02 0.45 -5.82
N GLN A 28 5.49 1.39 -5.02
CA GLN A 28 6.30 2.18 -4.10
C GLN A 28 7.22 1.29 -3.25
N PRO A 29 8.52 1.63 -3.14
CA PRO A 29 9.46 0.93 -2.29
C PRO A 29 9.00 0.89 -0.83
N PHE A 30 9.14 -0.26 -0.19
CA PHE A 30 8.76 -0.47 1.21
C PHE A 30 10.00 -0.61 2.09
N ASN A 31 10.20 0.33 3.02
CA ASN A 31 11.29 0.30 4.00
C ASN A 31 10.79 -0.17 5.38
N ARG A 32 9.89 0.60 6.05
CA ARG A 32 9.31 0.19 7.36
C ARG A 32 8.23 1.07 7.99
N THR A 33 7.84 2.21 7.40
CA THR A 33 7.54 3.36 8.26
C THR A 33 6.13 3.44 8.87
N CYS A 34 5.20 2.52 8.57
CA CYS A 34 3.89 2.46 9.24
C CYS A 34 3.17 1.11 8.99
N SER A 35 2.42 0.58 9.96
CA SER A 35 1.57 -0.64 9.79
C SER A 35 0.64 -0.51 8.59
N ALA A 36 0.04 0.68 8.40
CA ALA A 36 -0.83 0.96 7.26
C ALA A 36 -0.11 0.83 5.90
N LEU A 37 1.19 1.14 5.83
CA LEU A 37 1.99 0.95 4.62
C LEU A 37 2.30 -0.53 4.38
N ALA A 38 2.54 -1.31 5.44
CA ALA A 38 2.75 -2.76 5.36
C ALA A 38 1.47 -3.48 4.91
N GLU A 39 0.32 -3.09 5.46
CA GLU A 39 -1.00 -3.59 5.07
C GLU A 39 -1.32 -3.27 3.61
N SER A 40 -1.12 -2.01 3.19
CA SER A 40 -1.29 -1.58 1.80
C SER A 40 -0.33 -2.31 0.84
N PHE A 41 0.90 -2.58 1.27
CA PHE A 41 1.86 -3.36 0.51
C PHE A 41 1.38 -4.79 0.27
N VAL A 42 0.97 -5.52 1.32
CA VAL A 42 0.40 -6.87 1.19
C VAL A 42 -0.85 -6.88 0.31
N GLY A 43 -1.74 -5.90 0.46
CA GLY A 43 -2.94 -5.76 -0.36
C GLY A 43 -2.61 -5.64 -1.85
N ARG A 44 -1.63 -4.81 -2.22
CA ARG A 44 -1.18 -4.66 -3.62
C ARG A 44 -0.53 -5.93 -4.17
N ILE A 45 0.29 -6.61 -3.38
CA ILE A 45 0.92 -7.88 -3.79
C ILE A 45 -0.12 -8.97 -4.02
N GLY A 46 -1.07 -9.11 -3.08
CA GLY A 46 -2.17 -10.07 -3.21
C GLY A 46 -3.00 -9.82 -4.46
N LEU A 47 -3.36 -8.55 -4.73
CA LEU A 47 -4.07 -8.18 -5.95
C LEU A 47 -3.28 -8.56 -7.21
N HIS A 48 -1.99 -8.28 -7.25
CA HIS A 48 -1.14 -8.60 -8.40
C HIS A 48 -1.00 -10.13 -8.60
N ALA A 49 -0.84 -10.89 -7.52
CA ALA A 49 -0.75 -12.35 -7.57
C ALA A 49 -2.03 -13.01 -8.10
N ILE A 50 -3.21 -12.45 -7.78
CA ILE A 50 -4.51 -12.93 -8.26
C ILE A 50 -4.79 -12.49 -9.70
N THR A 51 -4.40 -11.27 -10.05
CA THR A 51 -4.69 -10.70 -11.38
C THR A 51 -3.79 -11.26 -12.48
N TYR A 52 -2.56 -11.65 -12.12
CA TYR A 52 -1.53 -12.09 -13.06
C TYR A 52 -0.98 -13.48 -12.71
N THR A 53 -1.86 -14.44 -12.46
CA THR A 53 -1.52 -15.83 -12.08
C THR A 53 -0.62 -16.52 -13.10
N GLU A 54 -0.83 -16.27 -14.40
CA GLU A 54 0.00 -16.83 -15.49
C GLU A 54 1.44 -16.28 -15.48
N ARG A 55 1.64 -15.07 -14.94
CA ARG A 55 2.95 -14.42 -14.89
C ARG A 55 3.80 -14.90 -13.71
N PHE A 56 3.15 -15.44 -12.68
CA PHE A 56 3.81 -15.98 -11.48
C PHE A 56 3.31 -17.39 -11.14
N PRO A 57 3.58 -18.39 -11.99
CA PRO A 57 3.07 -19.75 -11.78
C PRO A 57 3.74 -20.47 -10.60
N LYS A 58 4.91 -20.01 -10.16
CA LYS A 58 5.70 -20.63 -9.09
C LYS A 58 5.74 -19.73 -7.87
N ASP A 59 5.79 -20.32 -6.69
CA ASP A 59 5.90 -19.55 -5.45
C ASP A 59 7.21 -18.75 -5.38
N SER A 60 8.30 -19.24 -5.96
CA SER A 60 9.54 -18.47 -6.09
C SER A 60 9.36 -17.16 -6.84
N SER A 61 8.54 -17.12 -7.90
CA SER A 61 8.29 -15.89 -8.64
C SER A 61 7.27 -14.98 -7.93
N LYS A 62 6.29 -15.56 -7.22
CA LYS A 62 5.37 -14.81 -6.36
C LYS A 62 6.08 -14.15 -5.16
N VAL A 63 7.14 -14.77 -4.64
CA VAL A 63 7.97 -14.25 -3.53
C VAL A 63 9.04 -13.28 -4.03
N SER A 64 9.67 -13.52 -5.18
CA SER A 64 10.68 -12.59 -5.71
C SER A 64 10.10 -11.23 -6.11
N PHE A 65 8.87 -11.21 -6.63
CA PHE A 65 8.17 -9.99 -7.01
C PHE A 65 8.05 -8.97 -5.86
N PRO A 66 7.45 -9.28 -4.69
CA PRO A 66 7.37 -8.32 -3.59
C PRO A 66 8.74 -7.94 -3.03
N ILE A 67 9.69 -8.87 -2.96
CA ILE A 67 11.04 -8.57 -2.48
C ILE A 67 11.74 -7.52 -3.37
N SER A 68 11.46 -7.50 -4.69
CA SER A 68 12.03 -6.50 -5.59
C SER A 68 11.65 -5.05 -5.26
N PHE A 69 10.61 -4.85 -4.44
CA PHE A 69 10.16 -3.54 -3.95
C PHE A 69 10.59 -3.25 -2.51
N MET A 70 11.32 -4.14 -1.85
CA MET A 70 11.81 -3.93 -0.49
C MET A 70 13.12 -3.15 -0.51
N THR A 71 13.29 -2.22 0.42
CA THR A 71 14.56 -1.49 0.60
C THR A 71 15.02 -1.57 2.04
N ASP A 72 16.30 -1.25 2.26
CA ASP A 72 16.90 -1.09 3.58
C ASP A 72 16.63 -2.31 4.49
N TYR A 73 15.94 -2.09 5.62
CA TYR A 73 15.63 -3.14 6.58
C TYR A 73 14.78 -4.27 5.99
N ALA A 74 13.77 -3.94 5.16
CA ALA A 74 12.95 -4.96 4.51
C ALA A 74 13.74 -5.79 3.49
N ALA A 75 14.70 -5.16 2.80
CA ALA A 75 15.62 -5.86 1.89
C ALA A 75 16.58 -6.78 2.66
N THR A 76 17.06 -6.37 3.84
CA THR A 76 17.87 -7.22 4.73
C THR A 76 17.04 -8.37 5.29
N TRP A 77 15.81 -8.10 5.76
CA TRP A 77 14.90 -9.11 6.30
C TRP A 77 14.57 -10.21 5.29
N SER A 78 14.40 -9.85 4.01
CA SER A 78 14.03 -10.78 2.95
C SER A 78 15.18 -11.62 2.37
N GLN A 79 16.44 -11.37 2.80
CA GLN A 79 17.61 -12.10 2.30
C GLN A 79 17.50 -13.63 2.37
N PRO A 80 16.98 -14.26 3.45
CA PRO A 80 16.87 -15.71 3.50
C PRO A 80 16.00 -16.30 2.38
N TYR A 81 14.94 -15.60 1.98
CA TYR A 81 14.08 -16.04 0.87
C TYR A 81 14.80 -15.88 -0.48
N LEU A 82 15.55 -14.79 -0.68
CA LEU A 82 16.36 -14.61 -1.89
C LEU A 82 17.42 -15.70 -2.03
N THR A 83 18.12 -16.03 -0.95
CA THR A 83 19.11 -17.12 -0.94
C THR A 83 18.47 -18.44 -1.36
N LYS A 84 17.32 -18.81 -0.77
CA LYS A 84 16.58 -20.02 -1.16
C LYS A 84 16.21 -20.00 -2.65
N ILE A 85 15.65 -18.89 -3.13
CA ILE A 85 15.25 -18.74 -4.54
C ILE A 85 16.45 -18.91 -5.48
N PHE A 86 17.60 -18.30 -5.18
CA PHE A 86 18.81 -18.40 -6.00
C PHE A 86 19.48 -19.77 -5.95
N ASN A 87 19.34 -20.48 -4.83
CA ASN A 87 19.79 -21.87 -4.71
C ASN A 87 18.83 -22.88 -5.37
N GLY A 88 17.66 -22.43 -5.85
CA GLY A 88 16.62 -23.30 -6.38
C GLY A 88 15.87 -24.10 -5.30
N GLU A 89 16.00 -23.71 -4.04
CA GLU A 89 15.27 -24.30 -2.92
C GLU A 89 13.79 -23.89 -2.96
N ALA A 90 12.93 -24.76 -2.42
CA ALA A 90 11.50 -24.47 -2.34
C ALA A 90 11.24 -23.30 -1.37
N VAL A 91 10.38 -22.38 -1.82
CA VAL A 91 9.79 -21.33 -1.00
C VAL A 91 8.28 -21.39 -1.16
N VAL A 92 7.53 -21.11 -0.10
CA VAL A 92 6.07 -21.13 -0.09
C VAL A 92 5.56 -19.70 0.05
N PHE A 93 4.69 -19.28 -0.86
CA PHE A 93 4.24 -17.88 -0.87
C PHE A 93 3.40 -17.51 0.37
N SER A 94 2.58 -18.43 0.89
CA SER A 94 1.80 -18.19 2.10
C SER A 94 2.67 -18.01 3.34
N GLU A 95 3.73 -18.81 3.50
CA GLU A 95 4.68 -18.68 4.62
C GLU A 95 5.37 -17.31 4.58
N PHE A 96 5.83 -16.88 3.40
CA PHE A 96 6.40 -15.54 3.23
C PHE A 96 5.43 -14.43 3.66
N ILE A 97 4.15 -14.53 3.30
CA ILE A 97 3.14 -13.54 3.69
C ILE A 97 2.88 -13.55 5.20
N ASP A 98 2.85 -14.71 5.83
CA ASP A 98 2.63 -14.83 7.26
C ASP A 98 3.83 -14.30 8.06
N ASP A 99 5.06 -14.62 7.63
CA ASP A 99 6.29 -14.06 8.23
C ASP A 99 6.39 -12.55 8.01
N PHE A 100 5.97 -12.04 6.85
CA PHE A 100 5.91 -10.60 6.57
C PHE A 100 4.93 -9.91 7.52
N LYS A 101 3.71 -10.44 7.68
CA LYS A 101 2.74 -9.89 8.63
C LYS A 101 3.30 -9.91 10.05
N SER A 102 3.90 -11.04 10.46
CA SER A 102 4.53 -11.18 11.76
C SER A 102 5.62 -10.11 12.01
N SER A 103 6.39 -9.76 10.98
CA SER A 103 7.53 -8.85 11.11
C SER A 103 7.16 -7.36 11.00
N PHE A 104 6.14 -7.02 10.20
CA PHE A 104 5.85 -5.63 9.81
C PHE A 104 4.47 -5.11 10.23
N PHE A 105 3.53 -5.97 10.63
CA PHE A 105 2.23 -5.50 11.10
C PHE A 105 2.34 -5.07 12.57
N ASP A 106 1.58 -4.04 12.93
CA ASP A 106 1.43 -3.65 14.33
C ASP A 106 0.48 -4.64 15.02
N HIS A 107 1.04 -5.72 15.60
CA HIS A 107 0.26 -6.70 16.38
C HIS A 107 -0.36 -6.12 17.64
N ASN A 108 0.13 -4.95 18.08
CA ASN A 108 -0.42 -4.22 19.21
C ASN A 108 -1.45 -3.18 18.76
N CYS A 109 -1.84 -3.12 17.48
CA CYS A 109 -2.78 -2.11 16.97
C CYS A 109 -4.11 -2.12 17.73
N ARG A 110 -4.58 -3.30 18.14
CA ARG A 110 -5.80 -3.44 18.96
C ARG A 110 -5.60 -2.84 20.34
N HIS A 111 -4.53 -3.21 21.04
CA HIS A 111 -4.23 -2.69 22.36
C HIS A 111 -4.01 -1.17 22.33
N ARG A 112 -3.31 -0.67 21.30
CA ARG A 112 -3.12 0.78 21.09
C ARG A 112 -4.43 1.50 20.82
N ALA A 113 -5.33 0.90 20.03
CA ALA A 113 -6.66 1.44 19.79
C ALA A 113 -7.52 1.43 21.07
N GLU A 114 -7.45 0.38 21.88
CA GLU A 114 -8.13 0.30 23.18
C GLU A 114 -7.63 1.40 24.13
N VAL A 115 -6.31 1.56 24.27
CA VAL A 115 -5.71 2.62 25.09
C VAL A 115 -6.07 4.00 24.55
N ALA A 116 -6.06 4.20 23.23
CA ALA A 116 -6.45 5.47 22.60
C ALA A 116 -7.92 5.79 22.88
N LEU A 117 -8.82 4.80 22.74
CA LEU A 117 -10.26 4.95 23.02
C LEU A 117 -10.54 5.28 24.48
N GLN A 118 -9.84 4.64 25.42
CA GLN A 118 -10.02 4.89 26.86
C GLN A 118 -9.57 6.30 27.27
N ASN A 119 -8.57 6.85 26.57
CA ASN A 119 -8.04 8.19 26.85
C ASN A 119 -8.64 9.28 25.96
N LEU A 120 -9.57 8.94 25.05
CA LEU A 120 -10.16 9.88 24.11
C LEU A 120 -11.23 10.73 24.82
N GLY A 121 -10.91 12.00 25.05
CA GLY A 121 -11.86 13.00 25.53
C GLY A 121 -12.18 14.04 24.44
N GLN A 122 -13.37 14.63 24.50
CA GLN A 122 -13.76 15.72 23.62
C GLN A 122 -12.92 16.98 23.93
N ASN A 123 -12.01 17.33 23.00
CA ASN A 123 -11.18 18.53 23.05
C ASN A 123 -11.55 19.57 21.97
N GLY A 124 -12.70 19.39 21.31
CA GLY A 124 -13.17 20.21 20.20
C GLY A 124 -14.65 19.97 19.92
N THR A 125 -15.04 19.99 18.65
CA THR A 125 -16.43 19.71 18.25
C THR A 125 -16.78 18.23 18.48
N VAL A 126 -18.07 17.96 18.69
CA VAL A 126 -18.59 16.57 18.73
C VAL A 126 -18.28 15.82 17.44
N SER A 127 -18.25 16.51 16.29
CA SER A 127 -17.92 15.92 14.98
C SER A 127 -16.48 15.39 14.92
N THR A 128 -15.51 16.22 15.31
CA THR A 128 -14.08 15.83 15.36
C THR A 128 -13.85 14.69 16.35
N TYR A 129 -14.48 14.75 17.53
CA TYR A 129 -14.44 13.65 18.50
C TYR A 129 -15.00 12.35 17.91
N THR A 130 -16.14 12.42 17.22
CA THR A 130 -16.78 11.26 16.60
C THR A 130 -15.94 10.66 15.48
N GLN A 131 -15.23 11.49 14.70
CA GLN A 131 -14.32 11.02 13.66
C GLN A 131 -13.11 10.28 14.27
N ASP A 132 -12.49 10.85 15.28
CA ASP A 132 -11.35 10.25 15.99
C ASP A 132 -11.76 8.94 16.69
N PHE A 133 -12.92 8.93 17.34
CA PHE A 133 -13.48 7.72 17.95
C PHE A 133 -13.69 6.63 16.89
N ASN A 134 -14.39 6.95 15.79
CA ASN A 134 -14.68 6.01 14.71
C ASN A 134 -13.42 5.43 14.07
N LEU A 135 -12.33 6.21 13.95
CA LEU A 135 -11.05 5.72 13.45
C LEU A 135 -10.53 4.55 14.29
N HIS A 136 -10.58 4.66 15.61
CA HIS A 136 -10.10 3.62 16.53
C HIS A 136 -11.09 2.46 16.72
N THR A 137 -12.40 2.67 16.53
CA THR A 137 -13.39 1.57 16.62
C THR A 137 -13.21 0.49 15.54
N ARG A 138 -12.69 0.85 14.36
CA ARG A 138 -12.56 -0.07 13.22
C ARG A 138 -11.66 -1.27 13.49
N THR A 139 -10.78 -1.18 14.50
CA THR A 139 -9.84 -2.23 14.89
C THR A 139 -10.32 -3.05 16.09
N VAL A 140 -11.42 -2.68 16.76
CA VAL A 140 -11.93 -3.31 18.00
C VAL A 140 -13.31 -3.93 17.75
N ARG A 141 -13.48 -5.23 18.05
CA ARG A 141 -14.74 -5.96 17.77
C ARG A 141 -15.74 -5.97 18.95
N TRP A 142 -15.95 -4.86 19.65
CA TRP A 142 -16.74 -4.82 20.91
C TRP A 142 -17.94 -3.85 20.83
N ALA A 143 -19.10 -4.32 20.40
CA ALA A 143 -20.28 -3.46 20.20
C ALA A 143 -20.78 -2.77 21.49
N ASP A 144 -20.88 -3.50 22.61
CA ASP A 144 -21.53 -2.99 23.82
C ASP A 144 -20.64 -2.02 24.62
N ALA A 145 -19.33 -2.28 24.69
CA ALA A 145 -18.38 -1.42 25.41
C ALA A 145 -18.11 -0.09 24.67
N LEU A 146 -18.24 -0.08 23.34
CA LEU A 146 -18.03 1.10 22.50
C LEU A 146 -18.98 2.24 22.86
N MET A 147 -20.25 1.93 23.11
CA MET A 147 -21.24 2.97 23.40
C MET A 147 -20.97 3.67 24.73
N SER A 148 -20.57 2.90 25.75
CA SER A 148 -20.18 3.44 27.06
C SER A 148 -18.91 4.29 26.97
N LEU A 149 -17.91 3.87 26.19
CA LEU A 149 -16.67 4.64 25.99
C LEU A 149 -16.92 5.96 25.26
N TYR A 150 -17.79 5.96 24.25
CA TYR A 150 -18.18 7.18 23.53
C TYR A 150 -18.85 8.20 24.47
N GLN A 151 -19.80 7.74 25.30
CA GLN A 151 -20.49 8.64 26.24
C GLN A 151 -19.55 9.16 27.33
N HIS A 152 -18.59 8.35 27.79
CA HIS A 152 -17.64 8.75 28.81
C HIS A 152 -16.68 9.87 28.37
N GLY A 153 -16.36 9.95 27.08
CA GLY A 153 -15.45 10.96 26.53
C GLY A 153 -16.12 12.29 26.14
N LEU A 154 -17.46 12.36 26.11
CA LEU A 154 -18.20 13.58 25.76
C LEU A 154 -18.19 14.60 26.91
N LYS A 155 -18.21 15.89 26.55
CA LYS A 155 -18.28 17.03 27.49
C LYS A 155 -19.58 17.81 27.34
#